data_AF-F4BI86-F1
#
_entry.id   AF-F4BI86-F1
#
_cell.length_a   1.000
_cell.length_b   1.000
_cell.length_c   1.000
_cell.angle_alpha   90.00
_cell.angle_beta   90.00
_cell.angle_gamma   90.00
#
_symmetry.space_group_name_H-M   'P 1'
#
loop_
_entity.id
_entity.type
_entity.pdbx_description
1 polymer ?
#
loop_
_entity_poly.entity_id
_entity_poly.type
_entity_poly.pdbx_seq_one_letter_code
_entity_poly.pdbx_strand_id
1 'polypeptide(L)'
;MITRHGDRAPFANIQNANYSWGTELSELTPIGMNQEYNLGLQLRKRYIEKFGLLPEHYVDQSIYVLSSHTNRTVVSAQSLLMGLYPAGTGPLIGDGDPAIKGRFQPIPIMTLSADSHLIQFPYEQYLAVLKKYVYNSPEWQNKTKEATPNFAKWQQILGNRIAGLNDVITVGDVLIVAKAHGKPLPKGLSQEDADQIIALTDWGLAQQFKSQKVAYIMGGKLTNRMIEDLNNAASGKSKYKMTYYSGHDLTLLEVMGTLGVPLDTAPGYASNLQFELFKEGDIYTVKLRYNGKYVKLPIMDKNNSCSLDALNKYMQSINQKFGK
;
A
#
# COMPACT_ATOMS: atom_id res chain seq x y z
N MET A 1 -2.67 -9.00 -5.54
CA MET A 1 -2.86 -7.54 -5.49
C MET A 1 -2.47 -7.01 -4.11
N ILE A 2 -1.89 -5.82 -4.03
CA ILE A 2 -1.70 -5.06 -2.79
C ILE A 2 -2.44 -3.73 -2.93
N THR A 3 -3.03 -3.22 -1.85
CA THR A 3 -3.45 -1.81 -1.75
C THR A 3 -2.85 -1.14 -0.52
N ARG A 4 -2.55 0.16 -0.63
CA ARG A 4 -2.52 1.06 0.53
C ARG A 4 -3.97 1.38 0.87
N HIS A 5 -4.29 1.45 2.16
CA HIS A 5 -5.59 1.93 2.61
C HIS A 5 -5.97 3.31 2.02
N GLY A 6 -7.26 3.66 2.11
CA GLY A 6 -7.78 4.97 1.71
C GLY A 6 -7.37 6.09 2.68
N ASP A 7 -7.88 7.29 2.42
CA ASP A 7 -7.72 8.43 3.30
C ASP A 7 -8.09 8.13 4.76
N ARG A 8 -7.27 8.64 5.68
CA ARG A 8 -7.36 8.39 7.12
C ARG A 8 -7.07 9.66 7.93
N ALA A 9 -7.50 9.66 9.19
CA ALA A 9 -6.99 10.59 10.19
C ALA A 9 -5.47 10.37 10.44
N PRO A 10 -4.74 11.37 10.97
CA PRO A 10 -3.31 11.23 11.24
C PRO A 10 -3.05 10.27 12.42
N PHE A 11 -1.79 9.86 12.59
CA PHE A 11 -1.36 9.12 13.77
C PHE A 11 -0.99 10.03 14.95
N ALA A 12 -0.68 11.29 14.66
CA ALA A 12 -0.19 12.27 15.63
C ALA A 12 -0.97 13.58 15.52
N ASN A 13 -0.79 14.44 16.52
CA ASN A 13 -1.30 15.80 16.52
C ASN A 13 -0.15 16.80 16.37
N ILE A 14 -0.41 17.91 15.67
CA ILE A 14 0.42 19.11 15.77
C ILE A 14 0.02 19.83 17.06
N GLN A 15 0.96 20.04 17.99
CA GLN A 15 0.64 20.51 19.35
C GLN A 15 0.01 21.90 19.37
N ASN A 16 0.46 22.79 18.48
CA ASN A 16 -0.04 24.16 18.37
C ASN A 16 -1.23 24.30 17.41
N ALA A 17 -1.84 23.19 16.97
CA ALA A 17 -3.01 23.21 16.09
C ALA A 17 -4.16 22.39 16.69
N ASN A 18 -5.37 22.94 16.65
CA ASN A 18 -6.59 22.30 17.15
C ASN A 18 -7.41 21.73 15.98
N TYR A 19 -6.89 20.69 15.33
CA TYR A 19 -7.63 20.00 14.28
C TYR A 19 -8.65 19.03 14.87
N SER A 20 -9.89 19.09 14.37
CA SER A 20 -10.90 18.04 14.56
C SER A 20 -11.02 17.23 13.27
N TRP A 21 -10.84 15.91 13.35
CA TRP A 21 -10.80 15.02 12.18
C TRP A 21 -12.16 14.41 11.83
N GLY A 22 -13.14 14.46 12.73
CA GLY A 22 -14.45 13.83 12.54
C GLY A 22 -14.44 12.29 12.60
N THR A 23 -13.28 11.70 12.89
CA THR A 23 -13.06 10.29 13.22
C THR A 23 -11.85 10.20 14.14
N GLU A 24 -11.62 9.03 14.75
CA GLU A 24 -10.50 8.80 15.65
C GLU A 24 -9.15 8.76 14.90
N LEU A 25 -8.06 9.00 15.62
CA LEU A 25 -6.71 8.96 15.04
C LEU A 25 -6.45 7.62 14.36
N SER A 26 -5.81 7.67 13.19
CA SER A 26 -5.50 6.54 12.31
C SER A 26 -6.68 5.76 11.72
N GLU A 27 -7.92 6.12 12.03
CA GLU A 27 -9.10 5.49 11.42
C GLU A 27 -9.32 5.94 9.98
N LEU A 28 -9.90 5.04 9.17
CA LEU A 28 -10.29 5.35 7.80
C LEU A 28 -11.43 6.37 7.80
N THR A 29 -11.35 7.39 6.96
CA THR A 29 -12.41 8.41 6.85
C THR A 29 -13.47 7.97 5.84
N PRO A 30 -14.64 8.64 5.80
CA PRO A 30 -15.60 8.47 4.71
C PRO A 30 -15.00 8.73 3.31
N ILE A 31 -14.03 9.65 3.20
CA ILE A 31 -13.29 9.88 1.96
C ILE A 31 -12.49 8.63 1.59
N GLY A 32 -11.81 8.02 2.56
CA GLY A 32 -11.03 6.79 2.34
C GLY A 32 -11.90 5.60 1.95
N MET A 33 -13.06 5.43 2.58
CA MET A 33 -14.05 4.42 2.17
C MET A 33 -14.47 4.63 0.70
N ASN A 34 -14.75 5.88 0.31
CA ASN A 34 -15.15 6.21 -1.05
C ASN A 34 -14.02 5.97 -2.08
N GLN A 35 -12.78 6.31 -1.74
CA GLN A 35 -11.61 6.06 -2.61
C GLN A 35 -11.46 4.57 -2.90
N GLU A 36 -11.56 3.73 -1.87
CA GLU A 36 -11.40 2.28 -2.00
C GLU A 36 -12.58 1.64 -2.73
N TYR A 37 -13.81 2.08 -2.44
CA TYR A 37 -14.99 1.69 -3.21
C TYR A 37 -14.83 2.00 -4.70
N ASN A 38 -14.38 3.21 -5.04
CA ASN A 38 -14.13 3.59 -6.42
C ASN A 38 -12.99 2.80 -7.07
N LEU A 39 -11.94 2.45 -6.30
CA LEU A 39 -10.91 1.52 -6.78
C LEU A 39 -11.53 0.14 -7.07
N GLY A 40 -12.41 -0.35 -6.21
CA GLY A 40 -13.19 -1.58 -6.43
C GLY A 40 -13.96 -1.56 -7.75
N LEU A 41 -14.66 -0.46 -8.05
CA LEU A 41 -15.37 -0.28 -9.32
C LEU A 41 -14.42 -0.31 -10.52
N GLN A 42 -13.24 0.29 -10.41
CA GLN A 42 -12.22 0.23 -11.48
C GLN A 42 -11.68 -1.19 -11.68
N LEU A 43 -11.49 -1.93 -10.59
CA LEU A 43 -11.06 -3.32 -10.61
C LEU A 43 -12.14 -4.24 -11.19
N ARG A 44 -13.43 -3.97 -10.95
CA ARG A 44 -14.55 -4.65 -11.62
C ARG A 44 -14.47 -4.47 -13.13
N LYS A 45 -14.39 -3.22 -13.60
CA LYS A 45 -14.24 -2.93 -15.05
C LYS A 45 -13.04 -3.65 -15.67
N ARG A 46 -11.93 -3.75 -14.94
CA ARG A 46 -10.72 -4.42 -15.43
C ARG A 46 -10.83 -5.94 -15.41
N TYR A 47 -11.03 -6.54 -14.24
CA TYR A 47 -10.84 -7.97 -14.03
C TYR A 47 -12.13 -8.79 -14.19
N ILE A 48 -13.30 -8.16 -14.14
CA ILE A 48 -14.58 -8.80 -14.45
C ILE A 48 -14.96 -8.48 -15.90
N GLU A 49 -15.22 -7.21 -16.22
CA GLU A 49 -15.81 -6.85 -17.52
C GLU A 49 -14.81 -6.98 -18.68
N LYS A 50 -13.59 -6.45 -18.53
CA LYS A 50 -12.60 -6.44 -19.63
C LYS A 50 -11.86 -7.76 -19.80
N PHE A 51 -11.39 -8.38 -18.71
CA PHE A 51 -10.57 -9.59 -18.77
C PHE A 51 -11.35 -10.88 -18.51
N GLY A 52 -12.56 -10.82 -17.95
CA GLY A 52 -13.32 -12.03 -17.61
C GLY A 52 -12.60 -12.98 -16.65
N LEU A 53 -11.63 -12.50 -15.87
CA LEU A 53 -10.88 -13.31 -14.90
C LEU A 53 -11.78 -13.73 -13.73
N LEU A 54 -12.61 -12.79 -13.30
CA LEU A 54 -13.59 -12.96 -12.24
C LEU A 54 -15.01 -12.86 -12.84
N PRO A 55 -15.98 -13.65 -12.36
CA PRO A 55 -17.38 -13.56 -12.80
C PRO A 55 -18.09 -12.30 -12.24
N GLU A 56 -19.25 -11.97 -12.81
CA GLU A 56 -20.05 -10.81 -12.37
C GLU A 56 -20.61 -10.96 -10.96
N HIS A 57 -20.92 -12.19 -10.57
CA HIS A 57 -21.36 -12.61 -9.23
C HIS A 57 -20.21 -13.34 -8.54
N TYR A 58 -19.98 -13.04 -7.26
CA TYR A 58 -18.88 -13.64 -6.53
C TYR A 58 -19.05 -15.16 -6.43
N VAL A 59 -17.95 -15.88 -6.67
CA VAL A 59 -17.86 -17.32 -6.43
C VAL A 59 -17.10 -17.54 -5.14
N ASP A 60 -17.70 -18.26 -4.20
CA ASP A 60 -17.05 -18.58 -2.93
C ASP A 60 -15.68 -19.22 -3.15
N GLN A 61 -14.71 -18.80 -2.34
CA GLN A 61 -13.31 -19.25 -2.43
C GLN A 61 -12.61 -18.89 -3.77
N SER A 62 -13.16 -17.99 -4.59
CA SER A 62 -12.47 -17.48 -5.79
C SER A 62 -11.45 -16.38 -5.48
N ILE A 63 -11.60 -15.67 -4.37
CA ILE A 63 -10.72 -14.60 -3.93
C ILE A 63 -10.30 -14.86 -2.49
N TYR A 64 -8.99 -14.81 -2.23
CA TYR A 64 -8.42 -14.81 -0.89
C TYR A 64 -8.06 -13.38 -0.50
N VAL A 65 -8.57 -12.90 0.64
CA VAL A 65 -8.26 -11.56 1.15
C VAL A 65 -7.59 -11.66 2.52
N LEU A 66 -6.44 -11.01 2.64
CA LEU A 66 -5.67 -10.91 3.87
C LEU A 66 -5.31 -9.45 4.16
N SER A 67 -5.71 -8.97 5.32
CA SER A 67 -5.42 -7.61 5.81
C SER A 67 -4.37 -7.63 6.91
N SER A 68 -3.63 -6.53 7.06
CA SER A 68 -2.93 -6.25 8.32
C SER A 68 -3.92 -6.07 9.48
N HIS A 69 -3.42 -6.13 10.71
CA HIS A 69 -4.22 -6.02 11.93
C HIS A 69 -4.57 -4.56 12.28
N THR A 70 -5.18 -3.82 11.34
CA THR A 70 -5.61 -2.43 11.59
C THR A 70 -7.02 -2.20 11.04
N ASN A 71 -7.83 -1.40 11.75
CA ASN A 71 -9.18 -1.07 11.30
C ASN A 71 -9.17 -0.48 9.88
N ARG A 72 -8.30 0.50 9.63
CA ARG A 72 -8.22 1.16 8.32
C ARG A 72 -7.96 0.24 7.14
N THR A 73 -7.16 -0.83 7.30
CA THR A 73 -6.89 -1.77 6.22
C THR A 73 -8.03 -2.77 6.02
N VAL A 74 -8.69 -3.20 7.10
CA VAL A 74 -9.87 -4.07 7.01
C VAL A 74 -11.04 -3.32 6.37
N VAL A 75 -11.33 -2.10 6.82
CA VAL A 75 -12.42 -1.27 6.28
C VAL A 75 -12.13 -0.86 4.83
N SER A 76 -10.87 -0.59 4.48
CA SER A 76 -10.44 -0.41 3.09
C SER A 76 -10.77 -1.62 2.23
N ALA A 77 -10.41 -2.82 2.68
CA ALA A 77 -10.68 -4.06 1.95
C ALA A 77 -12.18 -4.29 1.78
N GLN A 78 -12.98 -4.05 2.82
CA GLN A 78 -14.45 -4.12 2.74
C GLN A 78 -15.00 -3.14 1.70
N SER A 79 -14.54 -1.88 1.76
CA SER A 79 -14.98 -0.82 0.84
C SER A 79 -14.63 -1.14 -0.61
N LEU A 80 -13.41 -1.63 -0.86
CA LEU A 80 -12.98 -2.09 -2.18
C LEU A 80 -13.83 -3.25 -2.69
N LEU A 81 -14.11 -4.25 -1.84
CA LEU A 81 -14.92 -5.41 -2.22
C LEU A 81 -16.38 -5.02 -2.51
N MET A 82 -16.92 -4.00 -1.83
CA MET A 82 -18.20 -3.39 -2.18
C MET A 82 -18.20 -2.72 -3.56
N GLY A 83 -17.05 -2.25 -4.05
CA GLY A 83 -16.93 -1.76 -5.44
C GLY A 83 -16.73 -2.90 -6.45
N LEU A 84 -15.97 -3.93 -6.07
CA LEU A 84 -15.67 -5.07 -6.94
C LEU A 84 -16.93 -5.93 -7.20
N TYR A 85 -17.69 -6.20 -6.14
CA TYR A 85 -18.99 -6.88 -6.17
C TYR A 85 -20.06 -6.01 -5.52
N PRO A 86 -20.63 -5.06 -6.27
CA PRO A 86 -21.55 -4.07 -5.73
C PRO A 86 -22.89 -4.64 -5.31
N ALA A 87 -23.60 -3.85 -4.51
CA ALA A 87 -25.01 -4.08 -4.22
C ALA A 87 -25.79 -4.37 -5.52
N GLY A 88 -26.66 -5.37 -5.49
CA GLY A 88 -27.31 -5.93 -6.67
C GLY A 88 -26.70 -7.25 -7.15
N THR A 89 -25.46 -7.57 -6.77
CA THR A 89 -24.75 -8.79 -7.21
C THR A 89 -24.78 -9.94 -6.21
N GLY A 90 -25.15 -9.67 -4.95
CA GLY A 90 -25.18 -10.65 -3.86
C GLY A 90 -26.22 -11.76 -4.02
N PRO A 91 -26.16 -12.78 -3.14
CA PRO A 91 -26.96 -14.00 -3.25
C PRO A 91 -28.46 -13.76 -3.02
N LEU A 92 -29.24 -14.69 -3.55
CA LEU A 92 -30.69 -14.77 -3.40
C LEU A 92 -31.06 -16.00 -2.56
N ILE A 93 -32.25 -15.99 -1.97
CA ILE A 93 -32.87 -17.11 -1.26
C ILE A 93 -34.29 -17.33 -1.77
N GLY A 94 -34.83 -18.55 -1.60
CA GLY A 94 -36.20 -18.88 -1.99
C GLY A 94 -36.51 -18.52 -3.45
N ASP A 95 -37.65 -17.85 -3.66
CA ASP A 95 -38.18 -17.46 -4.96
C ASP A 95 -37.52 -16.19 -5.55
N GLY A 96 -36.24 -15.94 -5.22
CA GLY A 96 -35.47 -14.82 -5.74
C GLY A 96 -35.38 -13.60 -4.82
N ASP A 97 -35.63 -13.78 -3.53
CA ASP A 97 -35.50 -12.71 -2.53
C ASP A 97 -34.02 -12.43 -2.19
N PRO A 98 -33.62 -11.17 -1.98
CA PRO A 98 -32.27 -10.85 -1.53
C PRO A 98 -31.93 -11.48 -0.18
N ALA A 99 -30.84 -12.24 -0.09
CA ALA A 99 -30.37 -12.79 1.18
C ALA A 99 -30.04 -11.68 2.21
N ILE A 100 -29.54 -10.55 1.72
CA ILE A 100 -29.31 -9.31 2.48
C ILE A 100 -29.90 -8.16 1.68
N LYS A 101 -30.50 -7.18 2.37
CA LYS A 101 -31.09 -5.97 1.75
C LYS A 101 -30.12 -5.33 0.75
N GLY A 102 -30.63 -5.01 -0.44
CA GLY A 102 -29.84 -4.46 -1.54
C GLY A 102 -28.95 -5.48 -2.25
N ARG A 103 -29.12 -6.80 -1.99
CA ARG A 103 -28.25 -7.87 -2.52
C ARG A 103 -26.77 -7.57 -2.27
N PHE A 104 -26.44 -7.26 -1.01
CA PHE A 104 -25.05 -7.10 -0.58
C PHE A 104 -24.29 -8.42 -0.74
N GLN A 105 -23.04 -8.35 -1.21
CA GLN A 105 -22.16 -9.50 -1.36
C GLN A 105 -21.12 -9.53 -0.24
N PRO A 106 -21.30 -10.34 0.82
CA PRO A 106 -20.25 -10.55 1.81
C PRO A 106 -19.10 -11.34 1.17
N ILE A 107 -17.86 -10.91 1.43
CA ILE A 107 -16.64 -11.60 1.02
C ILE A 107 -15.72 -11.67 2.25
N PRO A 108 -15.20 -12.85 2.62
CA PRO A 108 -14.43 -13.02 3.84
C PRO A 108 -13.07 -12.32 3.75
N ILE A 109 -12.70 -11.60 4.83
CA ILE A 109 -11.40 -10.94 4.99
C ILE A 109 -10.73 -11.55 6.21
N MET A 110 -9.55 -12.14 6.00
CA MET A 110 -8.72 -12.62 7.10
C MET A 110 -7.82 -11.49 7.59
N THR A 111 -7.45 -11.51 8.87
CA THR A 111 -6.50 -10.55 9.44
C THR A 111 -5.29 -11.28 9.97
N LEU A 112 -4.10 -10.73 9.74
CA LEU A 112 -2.90 -11.12 10.46
C LEU A 112 -3.03 -10.77 11.96
N SER A 113 -2.15 -11.31 12.79
CA SER A 113 -1.91 -10.78 14.14
C SER A 113 -1.17 -9.45 14.08
N ALA A 114 -1.30 -8.61 15.12
CA ALA A 114 -0.59 -7.35 15.22
C ALA A 114 0.94 -7.51 15.21
N ASP A 115 1.46 -8.64 15.68
CA ASP A 115 2.90 -8.95 15.70
C ASP A 115 3.44 -9.48 14.35
N SER A 116 2.58 -9.66 13.35
CA SER A 116 3.00 -10.18 12.05
C SER A 116 3.87 -9.18 11.31
N HIS A 117 4.96 -9.68 10.71
CA HIS A 117 5.83 -8.92 9.82
C HIS A 117 5.50 -9.04 8.34
N LEU A 118 4.37 -9.66 7.98
CA LEU A 118 4.10 -9.99 6.58
C LEU A 118 3.67 -8.79 5.73
N ILE A 119 2.71 -7.98 6.19
CA ILE A 119 2.18 -6.85 5.40
C ILE A 119 2.78 -5.51 5.86
N GLN A 120 3.11 -5.40 7.13
CA GLN A 120 3.80 -4.24 7.70
C GLN A 120 4.58 -4.71 8.93
N PHE A 121 5.79 -4.21 9.12
CA PHE A 121 6.49 -4.38 10.38
C PHE A 121 5.82 -3.58 11.50
N PRO A 122 5.69 -4.13 12.73
CA PRO A 122 5.32 -3.33 13.89
C PRO A 122 6.19 -2.07 13.97
N TYR A 123 5.57 -0.94 14.33
CA TYR A 123 6.15 0.39 14.10
C TYR A 123 7.55 0.56 14.72
N GLU A 124 7.76 0.09 15.95
CA GLU A 124 9.07 0.14 16.61
C GLU A 124 10.15 -0.67 15.89
N GLN A 125 9.77 -1.81 15.30
CA GLN A 125 10.70 -2.66 14.55
C GLN A 125 11.05 -2.03 13.20
N TYR A 126 10.07 -1.41 12.53
CA TYR A 126 10.31 -0.57 11.35
C TYR A 126 11.30 0.56 11.68
N LEU A 127 11.09 1.31 12.77
CA LEU A 127 12.00 2.36 13.20
C LEU A 127 13.40 1.83 13.53
N ALA A 128 13.51 0.64 14.12
CA ALA A 128 14.80 0.00 14.39
C ALA A 128 15.57 -0.32 13.10
N VAL A 129 14.88 -0.81 12.05
CA VAL A 129 15.48 -1.02 10.72
C VAL A 129 15.97 0.31 10.15
N LEU A 130 15.16 1.37 10.22
CA LEU A 130 15.57 2.69 9.71
C LEU A 130 16.78 3.27 10.44
N LYS A 131 16.81 3.20 11.78
CA LYS A 131 17.95 3.63 12.59
C LYS A 131 19.24 2.90 12.19
N LYS A 132 19.14 1.61 11.92
CA LYS A 132 20.29 0.76 11.59
C LYS A 132 20.81 0.97 10.16
N TYR A 133 19.91 1.16 9.18
CA TYR A 133 20.28 1.08 7.76
C TYR A 133 20.04 2.35 6.94
N VAL A 134 19.23 3.30 7.43
CA VAL A 134 18.81 4.48 6.66
C VAL A 134 19.33 5.78 7.25
N TYR A 135 19.13 6.03 8.55
CA TYR A 135 19.39 7.36 9.13
C TYR A 135 20.86 7.81 9.08
N ASN A 136 21.78 6.87 8.96
CA ASN A 136 23.21 7.13 8.82
C ASN A 136 23.71 7.00 7.37
N SER A 137 22.82 6.81 6.39
CA SER A 137 23.22 6.77 4.98
C SER A 137 23.64 8.17 4.49
N PRO A 138 24.54 8.28 3.51
CA PRO A 138 24.97 9.57 2.96
C PRO A 138 23.78 10.42 2.47
N GLU A 139 22.81 9.81 1.80
CA GLU A 139 21.63 10.49 1.26
C GLU A 139 20.77 11.09 2.38
N TRP A 140 20.55 10.34 3.46
CA TRP A 140 19.79 10.80 4.61
C TRP A 140 20.52 11.92 5.36
N GLN A 141 21.82 11.74 5.59
CA GLN A 141 22.68 12.73 6.26
C GLN A 141 22.73 14.04 5.47
N ASN A 142 22.88 13.97 4.14
CA ASN A 142 22.93 15.14 3.28
C ASN A 142 21.59 15.88 3.26
N LYS A 143 20.47 15.16 3.09
CA LYS A 143 19.15 15.79 3.14
C LYS A 143 18.83 16.38 4.53
N THR A 144 19.31 15.73 5.59
CA THR A 144 19.17 16.25 6.96
C THR A 144 19.91 17.57 7.06
N LYS A 145 21.19 17.65 6.64
CA LYS A 145 21.97 18.90 6.66
C LYS A 145 21.31 20.03 5.88
N GLU A 146 20.72 19.73 4.71
CA GLU A 146 19.98 20.71 3.91
C GLU A 146 18.73 21.24 4.63
N ALA A 147 18.02 20.39 5.37
CA ALA A 147 16.78 20.75 6.05
C ALA A 147 17.01 21.33 7.47
N THR A 148 18.13 21.02 8.12
CA THR A 148 18.47 21.44 9.49
C THR A 148 18.25 22.93 9.77
N PRO A 149 18.59 23.89 8.89
CA PRO A 149 18.37 25.31 9.14
C PRO A 149 16.90 25.67 9.47
N ASN A 150 15.94 24.85 9.04
CA ASN A 150 14.52 25.10 9.26
C ASN A 150 13.96 24.47 10.55
N PHE A 151 14.68 23.54 11.18
CA PHE A 151 14.12 22.71 12.26
C PHE A 151 13.68 23.51 13.47
N ALA A 152 14.50 24.47 13.94
CA ALA A 152 14.16 25.30 15.09
C ALA A 152 12.90 26.14 14.84
N LYS A 153 12.77 26.72 13.64
CA LYS A 153 11.61 27.49 13.20
C LYS A 153 10.35 26.61 13.19
N TRP A 154 10.41 25.46 12.54
CA TRP A 154 9.26 24.55 12.45
C TRP A 154 8.86 24.00 13.83
N GLN A 155 9.83 23.66 14.69
CA GLN A 155 9.56 23.23 16.06
C GLN A 155 8.81 24.30 16.86
N GLN A 156 9.23 25.57 16.77
CA GLN A 156 8.55 26.66 17.45
C GLN A 156 7.11 26.87 16.95
N ILE A 157 6.89 26.79 15.64
CA ILE A 157 5.58 26.99 15.03
C ILE A 157 4.63 25.84 15.39
N LEU A 158 5.08 24.60 15.23
CA LEU A 158 4.24 23.40 15.36
C LEU A 158 4.11 22.92 16.83
N GLY A 159 5.07 23.26 17.68
CA GLY A 159 5.16 22.83 19.09
C GLY A 159 5.75 21.43 19.26
N ASN A 160 5.65 20.57 18.25
CA ASN A 160 6.27 19.26 18.24
C ASN A 160 7.80 19.35 18.17
N ARG A 161 8.51 18.42 18.81
CA ARG A 161 9.96 18.25 18.64
C ARG A 161 10.31 18.03 17.16
N ILE A 162 11.30 18.76 16.66
CA ILE A 162 11.89 18.56 15.33
C ILE A 162 13.42 18.61 15.45
N ALA A 163 14.04 17.44 15.56
CA ALA A 163 15.49 17.27 15.67
C ALA A 163 16.10 16.49 14.49
N GLY A 164 15.28 15.99 13.56
CA GLY A 164 15.71 15.24 12.39
C GLY A 164 14.58 14.98 11.40
N LEU A 165 14.93 14.42 10.24
CA LEU A 165 13.95 14.14 9.19
C LEU A 165 12.84 13.15 9.61
N ASN A 166 13.11 12.26 10.57
CA ASN A 166 12.09 11.37 11.13
C ASN A 166 10.98 12.15 11.88
N ASP A 167 11.34 13.25 12.54
CA ASP A 167 10.38 14.12 13.20
C ASP A 167 9.60 14.94 12.16
N VAL A 168 10.29 15.42 11.11
CA VAL A 168 9.67 16.10 9.96
C VAL A 168 8.62 15.22 9.29
N ILE A 169 8.92 13.93 9.05
CA ILE A 169 7.97 12.96 8.48
C ILE A 169 6.73 12.83 9.38
N THR A 170 6.91 12.83 10.71
CA THR A 170 5.81 12.66 11.67
C THR A 170 4.83 13.83 11.60
N VAL A 171 5.31 15.08 11.61
CA VAL A 171 4.43 16.25 11.46
C VAL A 171 3.94 16.43 10.02
N GLY A 172 4.72 15.99 9.04
CA GLY A 172 4.34 16.03 7.63
C GLY A 172 3.15 15.14 7.30
N ASP A 173 3.02 13.96 7.93
CA ASP A 173 1.79 13.15 7.82
C ASP A 173 0.55 13.96 8.25
N VAL A 174 0.65 14.70 9.36
CA VAL A 174 -0.46 15.55 9.84
C VAL A 174 -0.79 16.66 8.83
N LEU A 175 0.23 17.28 8.23
CA LEU A 175 0.02 18.32 7.20
C LEU A 175 -0.58 17.76 5.90
N ILE A 176 -0.19 16.54 5.49
CA ILE A 176 -0.80 15.84 4.36
C ILE A 176 -2.29 15.61 4.62
N VAL A 177 -2.64 15.10 5.81
CA VAL A 177 -4.05 14.88 6.18
C VAL A 177 -4.83 16.19 6.29
N ALA A 178 -4.22 17.24 6.87
CA ALA A 178 -4.82 18.57 6.94
C ALA A 178 -5.14 19.13 5.54
N LYS A 179 -4.18 19.03 4.60
CA LYS A 179 -4.35 19.43 3.20
C LYS A 179 -5.46 18.63 2.51
N ALA A 180 -5.50 17.31 2.70
CA ALA A 180 -6.53 16.43 2.13
C ALA A 180 -7.96 16.76 2.62
N HIS A 181 -8.09 17.31 3.83
CA HIS A 181 -9.37 17.68 4.44
C HIS A 181 -9.66 19.19 4.35
N GLY A 182 -8.90 19.95 3.57
CA GLY A 182 -9.10 21.40 3.43
C GLY A 182 -8.98 22.18 4.75
N LYS A 183 -8.18 21.68 5.70
CA LYS A 183 -7.95 22.36 6.98
C LYS A 183 -6.98 23.52 6.80
N PRO A 184 -7.15 24.62 7.56
CA PRO A 184 -6.21 25.74 7.51
C PRO A 184 -4.82 25.32 7.98
N LEU A 185 -3.78 25.99 7.50
CA LEU A 185 -2.42 25.76 8.00
C LEU A 185 -2.30 26.14 9.49
N PRO A 186 -1.36 25.52 10.23
CA PRO A 186 -1.02 25.95 11.58
C PRO A 186 -0.65 27.43 11.61
N LYS A 187 -1.05 28.14 12.67
CA LYS A 187 -0.78 29.58 12.81
C LYS A 187 0.73 29.84 12.75
N GLY A 188 1.14 30.71 11.84
CA GLY A 188 2.56 31.07 11.65
C GLY A 188 3.34 30.15 10.70
N LEU A 189 2.75 29.03 10.23
CA LEU A 189 3.34 28.22 9.18
C LEU A 189 2.96 28.79 7.81
N SER A 190 3.95 29.15 7.01
CA SER A 190 3.70 29.58 5.62
C SER A 190 3.31 28.39 4.74
N GLN A 191 2.68 28.66 3.59
CA GLN A 191 2.41 27.63 2.59
C GLN A 191 3.70 26.99 2.06
N GLU A 192 4.75 27.80 1.89
CA GLU A 192 6.08 27.33 1.46
C GLU A 192 6.69 26.35 2.47
N ASP A 193 6.63 26.66 3.77
CA ASP A 193 7.12 25.77 4.83
C ASP A 193 6.31 24.48 4.88
N ALA A 194 4.98 24.57 4.74
CA ALA A 194 4.11 23.40 4.70
C ALA A 194 4.44 22.49 3.51
N ASP A 195 4.59 23.05 2.32
CA ASP A 195 4.94 22.29 1.12
C ASP A 195 6.36 21.70 1.20
N GLN A 196 7.31 22.40 1.82
CA GLN A 196 8.65 21.87 2.06
C GLN A 196 8.64 20.67 3.03
N ILE A 197 7.88 20.74 4.13
CA ILE A 197 7.74 19.63 5.09
C ILE A 197 7.07 18.42 4.40
N ILE A 198 6.01 18.66 3.62
CA ILE A 198 5.32 17.60 2.86
C ILE A 198 6.27 16.97 1.83
N ALA A 199 7.06 17.77 1.11
CA ALA A 199 8.04 17.26 0.14
C ALA A 199 9.16 16.44 0.80
N LEU A 200 9.66 16.88 1.96
CA LEU A 200 10.63 16.09 2.75
C LEU A 200 10.02 14.78 3.26
N THR A 201 8.72 14.77 3.53
CA THR A 201 7.99 13.57 3.96
C THR A 201 7.86 12.56 2.83
N ASP A 202 7.43 13.02 1.65
CA ASP A 202 7.34 12.20 0.43
C ASP A 202 8.71 11.61 0.05
N TRP A 203 9.74 12.48 -0.01
CA TRP A 203 11.12 12.07 -0.26
C TRP A 203 11.60 11.07 0.78
N GLY A 204 11.37 11.34 2.06
CA GLY A 204 11.87 10.52 3.16
C GLY A 204 11.29 9.11 3.15
N LEU A 205 9.99 8.98 2.94
CA LEU A 205 9.33 7.68 2.81
C LEU A 205 9.83 6.90 1.60
N ALA A 206 9.94 7.52 0.43
CA ALA A 206 10.47 6.86 -0.76
C ALA A 206 11.95 6.45 -0.58
N GLN A 207 12.78 7.36 -0.05
CA GLN A 207 14.22 7.16 0.12
C GLN A 207 14.56 5.95 1.00
N GLN A 208 13.75 5.67 2.04
CA GLN A 208 13.94 4.51 2.91
C GLN A 208 13.99 3.19 2.12
N PHE A 209 13.19 3.08 1.05
CA PHE A 209 13.02 1.86 0.27
C PHE A 209 13.76 1.88 -1.07
N LYS A 210 14.50 2.95 -1.39
CA LYS A 210 15.49 2.93 -2.48
C LYS A 210 16.63 1.95 -2.21
N SER A 211 16.91 1.67 -0.93
CA SER A 211 17.79 0.57 -0.54
C SER A 211 17.08 -0.77 -0.69
N GLN A 212 17.47 -1.54 -1.71
CA GLN A 212 16.94 -2.90 -1.93
C GLN A 212 17.13 -3.80 -0.70
N LYS A 213 18.19 -3.59 0.10
CA LYS A 213 18.42 -4.33 1.35
C LYS A 213 17.33 -4.04 2.39
N VAL A 214 17.03 -2.76 2.60
CA VAL A 214 15.98 -2.33 3.55
C VAL A 214 14.62 -2.83 3.08
N ALA A 215 14.34 -2.69 1.78
CA ALA A 215 13.12 -3.20 1.17
C ALA A 215 12.98 -4.72 1.32
N TYR A 216 14.07 -5.49 1.12
CA TYR A 216 14.04 -6.95 1.30
C TYR A 216 13.82 -7.38 2.75
N ILE A 217 14.45 -6.70 3.71
CA ILE A 217 14.27 -7.01 5.15
C ILE A 217 12.80 -6.95 5.54
N MET A 218 12.07 -5.96 5.04
CA MET A 218 10.66 -5.76 5.40
C MET A 218 9.69 -6.45 4.44
N GLY A 219 9.92 -6.35 3.14
CA GLY A 219 9.02 -6.80 2.07
C GLY A 219 9.39 -8.13 1.41
N GLY A 220 10.54 -8.71 1.71
CA GLY A 220 11.00 -9.96 1.09
C GLY A 220 10.03 -11.11 1.32
N LYS A 221 9.43 -11.19 2.52
CA LYS A 221 8.46 -12.23 2.88
C LYS A 221 7.18 -12.12 2.04
N LEU A 222 6.62 -10.92 1.91
CA LEU A 222 5.41 -10.70 1.10
C LEU A 222 5.69 -10.88 -0.39
N THR A 223 6.82 -10.37 -0.88
CA THR A 223 7.21 -10.50 -2.29
C THR A 223 7.33 -11.97 -2.69
N ASN A 224 8.00 -12.78 -1.88
CA ASN A 224 8.06 -14.24 -2.09
C ASN A 224 6.67 -14.89 -2.05
N ARG A 225 5.83 -14.53 -1.07
CA ARG A 225 4.47 -15.07 -0.96
C ARG A 225 3.63 -14.75 -2.20
N MET A 226 3.69 -13.52 -2.71
CA MET A 226 2.94 -13.12 -3.91
C MET A 226 3.40 -13.87 -5.16
N ILE A 227 4.71 -14.10 -5.33
CA ILE A 227 5.23 -14.90 -6.45
C ILE A 227 4.81 -16.36 -6.29
N GLU A 228 4.81 -16.89 -5.07
CA GLU A 228 4.33 -18.24 -4.79
C GLU A 228 2.83 -18.39 -5.04
N ASP A 229 2.01 -17.36 -4.84
CA ASP A 229 0.60 -17.37 -5.25
C ASP A 229 0.46 -17.57 -6.78
N LEU A 230 1.33 -16.96 -7.59
CA LEU A 230 1.35 -17.17 -9.04
C LEU A 230 1.76 -18.60 -9.39
N ASN A 231 2.78 -19.15 -8.72
CA ASN A 231 3.22 -20.54 -8.90
C ASN A 231 2.11 -21.54 -8.54
N ASN A 232 1.39 -21.28 -7.45
CA ASN A 232 0.26 -22.10 -7.01
C ASN A 232 -0.91 -22.05 -7.99
N ALA A 233 -1.15 -20.90 -8.62
CA ALA A 233 -2.13 -20.78 -9.69
C ALA A 233 -1.69 -21.56 -10.96
N ALA A 234 -0.43 -21.41 -11.38
CA ALA A 234 0.11 -22.06 -12.57
C ALA A 234 0.16 -23.60 -12.45
N SER A 235 0.45 -24.11 -11.24
CA SER A 235 0.50 -25.54 -10.93
C SER A 235 -0.87 -26.15 -10.56
N GLY A 236 -1.92 -25.33 -10.43
CA GLY A 236 -3.25 -25.79 -10.01
C GLY A 236 -3.38 -26.15 -8.53
N LYS A 237 -2.34 -25.90 -7.71
CA LYS A 237 -2.39 -26.09 -6.24
C LYS A 237 -3.40 -25.17 -5.57
N SER A 238 -3.60 -23.98 -6.11
CA SER A 238 -4.58 -23.00 -5.64
C SER A 238 -5.68 -22.81 -6.68
N LYS A 239 -6.93 -22.74 -6.22
CA LYS A 239 -8.09 -22.40 -7.06
C LYS A 239 -8.44 -20.91 -7.05
N TYR A 240 -7.78 -20.11 -6.21
CA TYR A 240 -8.01 -18.66 -6.15
C TYR A 240 -7.66 -18.01 -7.49
N LYS A 241 -8.55 -17.14 -7.97
CA LYS A 241 -8.32 -16.24 -9.12
C LYS A 241 -7.61 -14.97 -8.72
N MET A 242 -7.70 -14.58 -7.45
CA MET A 242 -7.03 -13.42 -6.90
C MET A 242 -6.65 -13.66 -5.43
N THR A 243 -5.40 -13.31 -5.09
CA THR A 243 -4.98 -13.06 -3.71
C THR A 243 -4.85 -11.55 -3.51
N TYR A 244 -5.49 -11.00 -2.48
CA TYR A 244 -5.52 -9.58 -2.16
C TYR A 244 -4.98 -9.33 -0.76
N TYR A 245 -3.91 -8.53 -0.70
CA TYR A 245 -3.24 -8.08 0.51
C TYR A 245 -3.59 -6.62 0.79
N SER A 246 -4.45 -6.36 1.77
CA SER A 246 -4.79 -5.00 2.19
C SER A 246 -3.76 -4.48 3.20
N GLY A 247 -3.05 -3.41 2.84
CA GLY A 247 -1.88 -2.95 3.57
C GLY A 247 -1.69 -1.43 3.54
N HIS A 248 -0.42 -1.05 3.47
CA HIS A 248 0.03 0.32 3.75
C HIS A 248 0.87 0.86 2.60
N ASP A 249 1.23 2.14 2.69
CA ASP A 249 2.26 2.76 1.84
C ASP A 249 3.56 1.96 1.93
N LEU A 250 3.98 1.60 3.14
CA LEU A 250 5.16 0.77 3.38
C LEU A 250 5.09 -0.56 2.63
N THR A 251 3.94 -1.23 2.59
CA THR A 251 3.75 -2.51 1.88
C THR A 251 4.02 -2.39 0.38
N LEU A 252 3.62 -1.27 -0.23
CA LEU A 252 3.91 -1.02 -1.64
C LEU A 252 5.38 -0.67 -1.85
N LEU A 253 5.93 0.19 -1.00
CA LEU A 253 7.33 0.63 -1.05
C LEU A 253 8.30 -0.56 -0.89
N GLU A 254 8.04 -1.44 0.07
CA GLU A 254 8.91 -2.59 0.36
C GLU A 254 8.88 -3.65 -0.75
N VAL A 255 7.73 -3.91 -1.37
CA VAL A 255 7.62 -4.87 -2.48
C VAL A 255 8.27 -4.29 -3.74
N MET A 256 7.97 -3.04 -4.09
CA MET A 256 8.59 -2.37 -5.24
C MET A 256 10.11 -2.26 -5.10
N GLY A 257 10.59 -1.88 -3.91
CA GLY A 257 12.02 -1.82 -3.61
C GLY A 257 12.69 -3.20 -3.64
N THR A 258 12.03 -4.25 -3.13
CA THR A 258 12.55 -5.63 -3.16
C THR A 258 12.78 -6.08 -4.61
N LEU A 259 11.82 -5.81 -5.50
CA LEU A 259 11.88 -6.13 -6.93
C LEU A 259 12.86 -5.27 -7.73
N GLY A 260 13.64 -4.39 -7.08
CA GLY A 260 14.63 -3.55 -7.73
C GLY A 260 14.04 -2.42 -8.57
N VAL A 261 12.77 -2.07 -8.35
CA VAL A 261 12.05 -0.97 -9.00
C VAL A 261 11.45 -0.03 -7.94
N PRO A 262 12.28 0.53 -7.03
CA PRO A 262 11.79 1.37 -5.95
C PRO A 262 11.04 2.60 -6.48
N LEU A 263 10.06 3.05 -5.71
CA LEU A 263 9.29 4.24 -6.05
C LEU A 263 10.10 5.51 -5.73
N ASP A 264 9.90 6.54 -6.55
CA ASP A 264 10.50 7.86 -6.31
C ASP A 264 9.66 8.76 -5.39
N THR A 265 8.38 8.42 -5.23
CA THR A 265 7.41 9.14 -4.38
C THR A 265 6.68 8.17 -3.46
N ALA A 266 6.19 8.67 -2.33
CA ALA A 266 5.40 7.88 -1.40
C ALA A 266 4.04 7.51 -2.04
N PRO A 267 3.54 6.27 -1.86
CA PRO A 267 2.24 5.88 -2.39
C PRO A 267 1.10 6.72 -1.79
N GLY A 268 0.33 7.41 -2.63
CA GLY A 268 -0.91 8.08 -2.23
C GLY A 268 -2.00 7.08 -1.78
N TYR A 269 -3.07 7.57 -1.15
CA TYR A 269 -4.18 6.73 -0.70
C TYR A 269 -4.79 5.90 -1.83
N ALA A 270 -5.24 4.68 -1.51
CA ALA A 270 -5.73 3.70 -2.49
C ALA A 270 -4.73 3.37 -3.63
N SER A 271 -3.43 3.67 -3.47
CA SER A 271 -2.42 3.18 -4.40
C SER A 271 -2.40 1.65 -4.39
N ASN A 272 -2.11 1.05 -5.53
CA ASN A 272 -2.29 -0.39 -5.72
C ASN A 272 -1.23 -1.02 -6.64
N LEU A 273 -0.91 -2.26 -6.35
CA LEU A 273 0.04 -3.10 -7.11
C LEU A 273 -0.61 -4.43 -7.50
N GLN A 274 -0.48 -4.82 -8.76
CA GLN A 274 -0.94 -6.11 -9.27
C GLN A 274 0.18 -6.84 -9.98
N PHE A 275 0.35 -8.11 -9.61
CA PHE A 275 1.01 -9.11 -10.44
C PHE A 275 -0.09 -9.80 -11.25
N GLU A 276 0.06 -9.82 -12.57
CA GLU A 276 -0.90 -10.40 -13.49
C GLU A 276 -0.25 -11.59 -14.19
N LEU A 277 -0.78 -12.79 -13.95
CA LEU A 277 -0.36 -14.03 -14.59
C LEU A 277 -1.24 -14.30 -15.82
N PHE A 278 -0.61 -14.44 -16.97
CA PHE A 278 -1.25 -14.80 -18.24
C PHE A 278 -0.82 -16.20 -18.63
N LYS A 279 -1.73 -16.94 -19.29
CA LYS A 279 -1.48 -18.27 -19.83
C LYS A 279 -1.83 -18.28 -21.32
N GLU A 280 -0.89 -18.72 -22.15
CA GLU A 280 -1.09 -18.93 -23.58
C GLU A 280 -0.49 -20.30 -23.95
N GLY A 281 -1.34 -21.29 -24.24
CA GLY A 281 -0.92 -22.70 -24.28
C GLY A 281 -0.33 -23.14 -22.94
N ASP A 282 0.90 -23.68 -22.96
CA ASP A 282 1.65 -24.08 -21.77
C ASP A 282 2.57 -22.97 -21.23
N ILE A 283 2.56 -21.79 -21.86
CA ILE A 283 3.45 -20.68 -21.51
C ILE A 283 2.75 -19.77 -20.50
N TYR A 284 3.42 -19.53 -19.37
CA TYR A 284 3.02 -18.58 -18.35
C TYR A 284 3.87 -17.32 -18.40
N THR A 285 3.23 -16.16 -18.50
CA THR A 285 3.90 -14.85 -18.47
C THR A 285 3.34 -13.96 -17.37
N VAL A 286 4.18 -13.08 -16.82
CA VAL A 286 3.83 -12.17 -15.73
C VAL A 286 4.05 -10.72 -16.14
N LYS A 287 3.10 -9.86 -15.78
CA LYS A 287 3.21 -8.40 -15.85
C LYS A 287 3.03 -7.80 -14.46
N LEU A 288 3.73 -6.70 -14.18
CA LEU A 288 3.62 -5.94 -12.93
C LEU A 288 2.94 -4.60 -13.22
N ARG A 289 1.92 -4.23 -12.44
CA ARG A 289 1.14 -3.00 -12.64
C ARG A 289 1.04 -2.21 -11.34
N TYR A 290 1.53 -0.98 -11.33
CA TYR A 290 1.44 -0.04 -10.20
C TYR A 290 0.63 1.19 -10.62
N ASN A 291 -0.39 1.56 -9.84
CA ASN A 291 -1.25 2.74 -10.07
C ASN A 291 -1.70 2.89 -11.53
N GLY A 292 -2.14 1.78 -12.12
CA GLY A 292 -2.69 1.78 -13.48
C GLY A 292 -1.66 1.77 -14.62
N LYS A 293 -0.36 1.67 -14.33
CA LYS A 293 0.70 1.60 -15.34
C LYS A 293 1.53 0.33 -15.17
N TYR A 294 1.93 -0.29 -16.29
CA TYR A 294 2.86 -1.42 -16.21
C TYR A 294 4.25 -0.94 -15.83
N VAL A 295 4.91 -1.71 -14.97
CA VAL A 295 6.27 -1.46 -14.48
C VAL A 295 7.19 -2.48 -15.12
N LYS A 296 8.30 -2.02 -15.68
CA LYS A 296 9.30 -2.87 -16.31
C LYS A 296 10.32 -3.33 -15.28
N LEU A 297 10.28 -4.61 -14.89
CA LEU A 297 11.38 -5.20 -14.12
C LEU A 297 12.63 -5.36 -15.00
N PRO A 298 13.85 -5.43 -14.42
CA PRO A 298 15.07 -5.63 -15.19
C PRO A 298 15.08 -6.87 -16.10
N ILE A 299 14.27 -7.87 -15.76
CA ILE A 299 14.11 -9.13 -16.50
C ILE A 299 13.02 -9.10 -17.58
N MET A 300 12.30 -7.97 -17.72
CA MET A 300 11.17 -7.86 -18.64
C MET A 300 11.57 -7.35 -20.02
N ASP A 301 10.84 -7.82 -21.03
CA ASP A 301 10.95 -7.42 -22.42
C ASP A 301 10.41 -5.99 -22.69
N LYS A 302 10.29 -5.62 -23.98
CA LYS A 302 9.74 -4.31 -24.40
C LYS A 302 8.24 -4.16 -24.12
N ASN A 303 7.52 -5.25 -23.90
CA ASN A 303 6.08 -5.27 -23.63
C ASN A 303 5.76 -5.27 -22.12
N ASN A 304 6.78 -5.13 -21.27
CA ASN A 304 6.69 -5.22 -19.81
C ASN A 304 6.19 -6.61 -19.35
N SER A 305 6.69 -7.66 -19.99
CA SER A 305 6.41 -9.06 -19.65
C SER A 305 7.69 -9.86 -19.44
N CYS A 306 7.61 -10.91 -18.63
CA CYS A 306 8.62 -11.96 -18.49
C CYS A 306 7.92 -13.30 -18.26
N SER A 307 8.61 -14.43 -18.44
CA SER A 307 8.04 -15.73 -18.08
C SER A 307 7.96 -15.89 -16.56
N LEU A 308 7.04 -16.75 -16.08
CA LEU A 308 6.96 -17.07 -14.65
C LEU A 308 8.29 -17.65 -14.13
N ASP A 309 8.96 -18.48 -14.92
CA ASP A 309 10.29 -19.03 -14.59
C ASP A 309 11.36 -17.94 -14.46
N ALA A 310 11.34 -16.91 -15.33
CA ALA A 310 12.26 -15.80 -15.24
C ALA A 310 12.04 -14.99 -13.95
N LEU A 311 10.77 -14.77 -13.57
CA LEU A 311 10.42 -14.11 -12.31
C LEU A 311 10.87 -14.94 -11.09
N ASN A 312 10.68 -16.27 -11.13
CA ASN A 312 11.15 -17.17 -10.07
C ASN A 312 12.68 -17.11 -9.91
N LYS A 313 13.44 -17.22 -11.01
CA LYS A 313 14.91 -17.10 -10.98
C LYS A 313 15.37 -15.74 -10.46
N TYR A 314 14.67 -14.67 -10.85
CA TYR A 314 14.95 -13.33 -10.37
C TYR A 314 14.75 -13.21 -8.86
N MET A 315 13.62 -13.68 -8.33
CA MET A 315 13.37 -13.67 -6.90
C MET A 315 14.34 -14.56 -6.13
N GLN A 316 14.70 -15.74 -6.67
CA GLN A 316 15.73 -16.61 -6.09
C GLN A 316 17.09 -15.89 -5.98
N SER A 317 17.48 -15.13 -7.00
CA SER A 317 18.73 -14.34 -6.96
C SER A 317 18.70 -13.25 -5.88
N ILE A 318 17.54 -12.60 -5.69
CA ILE A 318 17.34 -11.61 -4.61
C ILE A 318 17.41 -12.29 -3.25
N ASN A 319 16.76 -13.46 -3.09
CA ASN A 319 16.81 -14.25 -1.86
C ASN A 319 18.24 -14.69 -1.52
N GLN A 320 19.03 -15.13 -2.50
CA GLN A 320 20.43 -15.50 -2.29
C GLN A 320 21.30 -14.29 -1.91
N LYS A 321 20.98 -13.11 -2.47
CA LYS A 321 21.71 -11.86 -2.19
C LYS A 321 21.48 -11.35 -0.77
N PHE A 322 20.29 -11.54 -0.18
CA PHE A 322 19.90 -10.91 1.08
C PHE A 322 19.38 -11.86 2.18
N GLY A 323 19.16 -13.14 1.90
CA GLY A 323 18.58 -14.13 2.83
C GLY A 323 19.52 -14.67 3.91
N LYS A 324 20.53 -13.89 4.33
CA LYS A 324 21.41 -14.20 5.46
C LYS A 324 20.97 -13.43 6.70
#